data_AF-A0A2V5N2U8-F1
#
_entry.id   AF-A0A2V5N2U8-F1
#
_cell.length_a   1.000
_cell.length_b   1.000
_cell.length_c   1.000
_cell.angle_alpha   90.00
_cell.angle_beta   90.00
_cell.angle_gamma   90.00
#
_symmetry.space_group_name_H-M   'P 1'
#
loop_
_entity.id
_entity.type
_entity.pdbx_description
1 polymer ?
#
loop_
_entity_poly.entity_id
_entity_poly.type
_entity_poly.pdbx_seq_one_letter_code
_entity_poly.pdbx_strand_id
1 'polypeptide(L)' 'VLRIVDPKNTERVVDYSDWGRVELTTLTKEFFMPRFLERDEAIRRPPRAPHAWDGVGDVRPFGAMEKTIVEGVY' A
#
# COMPACT_ATOMS: atom_id res chain seq x y z
N VAL A 1 8.47 -8.25 -0.55
CA VAL A 1 7.17 -8.48 0.14
C VAL A 1 6.40 -7.17 0.16
N LEU A 2 5.11 -7.23 -0.15
CA LEU A 2 4.20 -6.08 -0.11
C LEU A 2 3.17 -6.30 1.00
N ARG A 3 2.94 -5.28 1.82
CA ARG A 3 1.94 -5.25 2.89
C ARG A 3 1.08 -4.00 2.74
N ILE A 4 -0.18 -4.10 3.16
CA ILE A 4 -1.08 -2.95 3.27
C ILE A 4 -1.32 -2.70 4.76
N VAL A 5 -0.83 -1.57 5.26
CA VAL A 5 -0.76 -1.27 6.70
C VAL A 5 -1.62 -0.08 7.08
N ASP A 6 -2.04 -0.03 8.34
CA ASP A 6 -2.72 1.13 8.88
C ASP A 6 -1.74 2.33 8.87
N PRO A 7 -2.08 3.45 8.19
CA PRO A 7 -1.20 4.60 8.12
C PRO A 7 -0.94 5.28 9.47
N LYS A 8 -1.81 5.08 10.46
CA LYS A 8 -1.67 5.59 11.84
C LYS A 8 -0.91 4.62 12.74
N ASN A 9 -0.86 3.34 12.40
CA ASN A 9 -0.09 2.31 13.10
C ASN A 9 0.43 1.25 12.12
N THR A 10 1.64 1.49 11.58
CA THR A 10 2.20 0.66 10.49
C THR A 10 2.60 -0.75 10.92
N GLU A 11 2.55 -1.08 12.22
CA GLU A 11 2.72 -2.46 12.69
C GLU A 11 1.51 -3.34 12.34
N ARG A 12 0.33 -2.73 12.23
CA ARG A 12 -0.93 -3.41 11.93
C ARG A 12 -1.14 -3.51 10.42
N VAL A 13 -1.32 -4.74 9.93
CA VAL A 13 -1.84 -5.01 8.58
C VAL A 13 -3.36 -4.81 8.61
N VAL A 14 -3.92 -4.14 7.59
CA VAL A 14 -5.37 -3.97 7.48
C VAL A 14 -6.06 -5.26 7.06
N ASP A 15 -7.37 -5.37 7.24
CA ASP A 15 -8.14 -6.55 6.84
C ASP A 15 -8.25 -6.65 5.31
N TYR A 16 -8.67 -7.82 4.80
CA TYR A 16 -8.91 -7.97 3.37
C TYR A 16 -10.07 -7.10 2.92
N SER A 17 -9.93 -6.52 1.72
CA SER A 17 -10.86 -5.53 1.15
C SER A 17 -10.84 -4.15 1.81
N ASP A 18 -9.98 -3.93 2.80
CA ASP A 18 -9.78 -2.61 3.41
C ASP A 18 -8.62 -1.84 2.77
N TRP A 19 -8.72 -0.51 2.87
CA TRP A 19 -7.69 0.44 2.45
C TRP A 19 -6.60 0.59 3.50
N GLY A 20 -5.36 0.69 3.03
CA GLY A 20 -4.24 1.10 3.86
C GLY A 20 -3.09 1.61 3.01
N ARG A 21 -2.00 2.03 3.67
CA ARG A 21 -0.80 2.50 3.00
C ARG A 21 0.05 1.31 2.57
N VAL A 22 0.66 1.42 1.40
CA VAL A 22 1.54 0.38 0.85
C VAL A 22 2.89 0.40 1.58
N GLU A 23 3.32 -0.76 2.09
CA GLU A 23 4.63 -0.99 2.71
C GLU A 23 5.40 -2.05 1.88
N LEU A 24 6.57 -1.66 1.36
CA LEU A 24 7.45 -2.50 0.56
C LEU A 24 8.67 -2.96 1.37
N THR A 25 8.96 -4.25 1.31
CA THR A 25 10.24 -4.80 1.75
C THR A 25 10.95 -5.45 0.57
N THR A 26 12.09 -4.90 0.18
CA THR A 26 12.95 -5.43 -0.88
C THR A 26 14.15 -6.12 -0.24
N LEU A 27 14.36 -7.38 -0.65
CA LEU A 27 15.51 -8.18 -0.24
C LEU A 27 16.06 -8.86 -1.49
N THR A 28 17.25 -8.44 -1.90
CA THR A 28 18.07 -9.10 -2.92
C THR A 28 19.44 -9.40 -2.32
N LYS A 29 20.32 -10.05 -3.09
CA LYS A 29 21.69 -10.34 -2.64
C LYS A 29 22.50 -9.06 -2.41
N GLU A 30 22.21 -8.01 -3.16
CA GLU A 30 22.96 -6.75 -3.18
C GLU A 30 22.28 -5.63 -2.38
N PHE A 31 20.99 -5.78 -2.04
CA PHE A 31 20.19 -4.69 -1.48
C PHE A 31 19.16 -5.18 -0.48
N PHE A 32 19.09 -4.49 0.66
CA PHE A 32 18.06 -4.69 1.66
C PHE A 32 17.41 -3.35 2.03
N MET A 33 16.10 -3.25 1.79
CA MET A 33 15.27 -2.11 2.15
C MET A 33 14.01 -2.62 2.84
N PRO A 34 14.00 -2.64 4.19
CA PRO A 34 12.85 -3.08 4.95
C PRO A 34 11.83 -1.97 5.11
N ARG A 35 10.54 -2.36 5.11
CA ARG A 35 9.41 -1.55 5.59
C ARG A 35 9.36 -0.13 5.01
N PHE A 36 9.70 0.01 3.73
CA PHE A 36 9.62 1.28 3.03
C PHE A 36 8.15 1.64 2.81
N LEU A 37 7.72 2.78 3.36
CA LEU A 37 6.36 3.27 3.20
C LEU A 37 6.23 4.02 1.87
N GLU A 38 5.58 3.39 0.90
CA GLU A 38 5.32 3.96 -0.41
C GLU A 38 4.39 5.18 -0.33
N ARG A 39 4.30 5.94 -1.42
CA ARG A 39 3.41 7.10 -1.53
C ARG A 39 2.01 6.74 -2.02
N ASP A 40 1.68 5.47 -1.99
CA ASP A 40 0.42 4.93 -2.47
C ASP A 40 -0.38 4.29 -1.33
N GLU A 41 -1.70 4.35 -1.47
CA GLU A 41 -2.66 3.53 -0.74
C GLU A 41 -3.40 2.62 -1.69
N ALA A 42 -3.85 1.50 -1.16
CA ALA A 42 -4.50 0.46 -1.94
C ALA A 42 -5.38 -0.43 -1.06
N ILE A 43 -6.25 -1.18 -1.71
CA ILE A 43 -7.05 -2.24 -1.09
C ILE A 43 -6.20 -3.51 -0.96
N ARG A 44 -6.19 -4.10 0.23
CA ARG A 44 -5.55 -5.41 0.47
C ARG A 44 -6.38 -6.52 -0.19
N ARG A 45 -5.80 -7.25 -1.14
CA ARG A 45 -6.46 -8.37 -1.83
C ARG A 45 -5.94 -9.72 -1.32
N PRO A 46 -6.81 -10.74 -1.23
CA PRO A 46 -6.36 -12.08 -0.85
C PRO A 46 -5.42 -12.67 -1.90
N PRO A 47 -4.57 -13.64 -1.52
CA PRO A 47 -3.75 -14.38 -2.46
C PRO A 47 -4.58 -15.09 -3.53
N ARG A 48 -4.00 -15.27 -4.71
CA ARG A 48 -4.63 -15.97 -5.84
C ARG A 48 -3.64 -16.95 -6.43
N ALA A 49 -4.06 -18.17 -6.70
CA ALA A 49 -3.23 -19.18 -7.39
C ALA A 49 -2.65 -18.63 -8.72
N PRO A 50 -1.34 -18.83 -8.99
CA PRO A 50 -0.37 -19.62 -8.22
C PRO A 50 0.40 -18.84 -7.15
N HIS A 51 0.02 -17.60 -6.86
CA HIS A 51 0.75 -16.68 -5.98
C HIS A 51 0.17 -16.68 -4.56
N ALA A 52 0.99 -17.10 -3.58
CA ALA A 52 0.58 -17.24 -2.18
C ALA A 52 0.61 -15.93 -1.37
N TRP A 53 1.09 -14.83 -1.97
CA TRP A 53 1.17 -13.51 -1.34
C TRP A 53 -0.10 -12.69 -1.58
N ASP A 54 -0.39 -11.79 -0.63
CA ASP A 54 -1.45 -10.81 -0.76
C ASP A 54 -1.25 -9.92 -2.00
N GLY A 55 -2.37 -9.58 -2.63
CA GLY A 55 -2.41 -8.65 -3.74
C GLY A 55 -2.65 -7.21 -3.28
N VAL A 56 -2.39 -6.29 -4.19
CA VAL A 56 -2.66 -4.86 -4.05
C VAL A 56 -3.65 -4.46 -5.13
N GLY A 57 -4.79 -3.90 -4.75
CA GLY A 57 -5.86 -3.48 -5.68
C GLY A 57 -6.18 -2.00 -5.56
N ASP A 58 -6.71 -1.42 -6.64
CA ASP A 58 -7.24 -0.05 -6.64
C ASP A 58 -6.21 1.00 -6.16
N VAL A 59 -4.97 0.89 -6.64
CA VAL A 59 -3.86 1.75 -6.19
C VAL A 59 -4.12 3.22 -6.53
N ARG A 60 -3.87 4.11 -5.55
CA ARG A 60 -3.93 5.57 -5.74
C ARG A 60 -2.93 6.29 -4.83
N PRO A 61 -2.66 7.60 -5.05
CA PRO A 61 -1.81 8.37 -4.16
C PRO A 61 -2.33 8.35 -2.72
N PHE A 62 -1.42 8.17 -1.77
CA PHE A 62 -1.74 8.22 -0.34
C PHE A 62 -2.32 9.59 0.04
N GLY A 63 -3.43 9.59 0.77
CA GLY A 63 -4.16 10.82 1.13
C GLY A 63 -5.02 11.38 -0.01
N ALA A 64 -5.26 10.63 -1.09
CA ALA A 64 -6.14 11.04 -2.18
C ALA A 64 -7.57 11.35 -1.71
N MET A 65 -8.07 10.71 -0.64
CA MET A 65 -9.39 11.04 -0.06
C MET A 65 -9.40 12.33 0.77
N GLU A 66 -8.26 12.84 1.21
CA GLU A 66 -8.17 14.05 2.05
C GLU A 66 -7.99 15.31 1.20
N LYS A 67 -7.57 15.18 -0.06
CA LYS A 67 -7.35 16.33 -0.95
C LYS A 67 -8.63 16.71 -1.67
N THR A 68 -9.22 17.85 -1.29
CA THR A 68 -10.08 18.61 -2.19
C THR A 68 -9.21 19.09 -3.36
N ILE A 69 -9.39 18.50 -4.54
CA ILE A 69 -8.72 18.97 -5.75
C ILE A 69 -9.32 20.35 -6.08
N VAL A 70 -8.57 21.42 -5.80
CA VAL A 70 -8.92 22.76 -6.26
C VAL A 70 -8.28 22.92 -7.64
N GLU A 71 -9.03 22.62 -8.70
CA GLU A 71 -8.64 22.97 -10.06
C GLU A 71 -8.80 24.49 -10.22
N GLY A 72 -7.68 25.22 -10.15
CA GLY A 72 -7.65 26.62 -10.55
C GLY A 72 -7.78 26.70 -12.06
N VAL A 73 -8.93 27.18 -12.55
CA VAL A 73 -9.09 27.58 -13.95
C VAL A 73 -8.45 28.97 -14.08
N TYR A 74 -7.39 29.07 -14.88
CA TYR A 74 -6.77 30.33 -15.28
C TYR A 74 -7.49 30.93 -16.50
#